data_AF-G3HGZ9-F1
#
_entry.id   AF-G3HGZ9-F1
#
_cell.length_a   1.000
_cell.length_b   1.000
_cell.length_c   1.000
_cell.angle_alpha   90.00
_cell.angle_beta   90.00
_cell.angle_gamma   90.00
#
_symmetry.space_group_name_H-M   'P 1'
#
loop_
_entity.id
_entity.type
_entity.pdbx_description
1 polymer ?
#
loop_
_entity_poly.entity_id
_entity_poly.type
_entity_poly.pdbx_seq_one_letter_code
_entity_poly.pdbx_strand_id
1 'polypeptide(L)'
;MGYEFGKGLGRHAEGRVEPIHAVVLPRGKSLDQCTEILQKKTKGGQAGTNRPPRCRRSGGRPEGRPPPRNVFDFLNEKLQSQAPETPDAGVDTPGKRNKDMYHASKSAKQALSLQLFQTEEKIERTQRDIRGIQEALTRNAGRHSMATAHLQEKLEGAQRKLGQLRAQEAGLQREQRKADTHRKMTEF
;
A
#
# COMPACT_ATOMS: atom_id res chain seq x y z
N MET A 1 14.00 -10.90 26.92
CA MET A 1 12.74 -10.25 26.47
C MET A 1 11.65 -10.64 27.45
N GLY A 2 11.69 -10.07 28.66
CA GLY A 2 10.76 -10.40 29.74
C GLY A 2 9.81 -9.25 30.02
N TYR A 3 8.77 -9.51 30.81
CA TYR A 3 7.94 -8.46 31.36
C TYR A 3 8.72 -7.72 32.46
N GLU A 4 8.72 -6.39 32.39
CA GLU A 4 9.24 -5.52 33.45
C GLU A 4 8.05 -4.91 34.21
N PHE A 5 8.13 -4.90 35.54
CA PHE A 5 7.04 -4.40 36.38
C PHE A 5 6.73 -2.93 36.04
N GLY A 6 5.46 -2.64 35.77
CA GLY A 6 5.00 -1.29 35.41
C GLY A 6 5.21 -0.91 33.93
N LYS A 7 5.76 -1.80 33.10
CA LYS A 7 5.94 -1.57 31.66
C LYS A 7 5.04 -2.48 30.82
N GLY A 8 4.74 -2.03 29.61
CA GLY A 8 3.98 -2.80 28.65
C GLY A 8 4.76 -4.00 28.11
N LEU A 9 4.07 -5.06 27.73
CA LEU A 9 4.69 -6.18 27.02
C LEU A 9 5.07 -5.78 25.58
N GLY A 10 6.32 -6.01 25.15
CA GLY A 10 6.76 -5.75 23.78
C GLY A 10 8.25 -5.44 23.69
N ARG A 11 8.81 -5.40 22.47
CA ARG A 11 10.23 -5.09 22.23
C ARG A 11 10.63 -3.71 22.77
N HIS A 12 9.69 -2.76 22.74
CA HIS A 12 9.89 -1.37 23.18
C HIS A 12 9.03 -1.00 24.40
N ALA A 13 8.52 -1.98 25.15
CA ALA A 13 7.67 -1.76 26.32
C ALA A 13 6.32 -1.03 26.06
N GLU A 14 5.81 -1.10 24.82
CA GLU A 14 4.59 -0.40 24.36
C GLU A 14 3.27 -1.10 24.69
N GLY A 15 3.32 -2.30 25.28
CA GLY A 15 2.11 -3.04 25.62
C GLY A 15 1.23 -2.35 26.66
N ARG A 16 0.02 -2.88 26.85
CA ARG A 16 -0.91 -2.35 27.85
C ARG A 16 -0.36 -2.54 29.26
N VAL A 17 -0.39 -1.48 30.06
CA VAL A 17 0.01 -1.48 31.48
C VAL A 17 -1.20 -1.66 32.40
N GLU A 18 -2.39 -1.28 31.93
CA GLU A 18 -3.62 -1.37 32.69
C GLU A 18 -4.07 -2.83 32.89
N PRO A 19 -4.44 -3.23 34.12
CA PRO A 19 -4.99 -4.56 34.38
C PRO A 19 -6.27 -4.81 33.59
N ILE A 20 -6.37 -6.00 33.00
CA ILE A 20 -7.57 -6.45 32.27
C ILE A 20 -8.31 -7.47 33.13
N HIS A 21 -9.63 -7.39 33.16
CA HIS A 21 -10.46 -8.36 33.86
C HIS A 21 -10.41 -9.73 33.18
N ALA A 22 -10.15 -10.78 33.95
CA ALA A 22 -10.15 -12.15 33.45
C ALA A 22 -11.59 -12.66 33.32
N VAL A 23 -12.00 -13.02 32.09
CA VAL A 23 -13.33 -13.59 31.83
C VAL A 23 -13.20 -15.11 31.68
N VAL A 24 -13.86 -15.86 32.56
CA VAL A 24 -13.89 -17.32 32.48
C VAL A 24 -14.89 -17.78 31.43
N LEU A 25 -14.38 -18.47 30.41
CA LEU A 25 -15.17 -19.06 29.33
C LEU A 25 -15.49 -20.53 29.62
N PRO A 26 -16.63 -21.05 29.11
CA PRO A 26 -16.99 -22.45 29.27
C PRO A 26 -15.96 -23.38 28.60
N ARG A 27 -15.62 -24.47 29.30
CA ARG A 27 -14.67 -25.49 28.81
C ARG A 27 -15.27 -26.26 27.62
N GLY A 28 -14.41 -26.68 26.69
CA GLY A 28 -14.81 -27.53 25.55
C GLY A 28 -15.53 -26.82 24.41
N LYS A 29 -15.55 -25.48 24.38
CA LYS A 29 -16.10 -24.69 23.26
C LYS A 29 -15.00 -24.08 22.40
N SER A 30 -15.29 -23.86 21.12
CA SER A 30 -14.38 -23.15 20.22
C SER A 30 -14.29 -21.66 20.59
N LEU A 31 -13.19 -21.03 20.18
CA LEU A 31 -13.00 -19.58 20.37
C LEU A 31 -14.14 -18.78 19.72
N ASP A 32 -14.61 -19.21 18.54
CA ASP A 32 -15.71 -18.56 17.82
C ASP A 32 -17.03 -18.62 18.61
N GLN A 33 -17.32 -19.74 19.27
CA GLN A 33 -18.50 -19.83 20.14
C GLN A 33 -18.36 -18.93 21.37
N CYS A 34 -17.14 -18.77 21.89
CA CYS A 34 -16.89 -17.90 23.03
C CYS A 34 -17.07 -16.42 22.66
N THR A 35 -16.61 -16.00 21.47
CA THR A 35 -16.82 -14.63 20.99
C THR A 35 -18.30 -14.35 20.74
N GLU A 36 -19.05 -15.30 20.18
CA GLU A 36 -20.50 -15.18 20.02
C GLU A 36 -21.23 -15.02 21.35
N ILE A 37 -20.88 -15.80 22.38
CA ILE A 37 -21.51 -15.71 23.71
C ILE A 37 -21.26 -14.33 24.32
N LEU A 38 -20.05 -13.79 24.18
CA LEU A 38 -19.72 -12.44 24.66
C LEU A 38 -20.51 -11.36 23.90
N GLN A 39 -20.63 -11.48 22.57
CA GLN A 39 -21.41 -10.55 21.75
C GLN A 39 -22.91 -10.63 22.01
N LYS A 40 -23.46 -11.82 22.28
CA LYS A 40 -24.87 -12.01 22.63
C LYS A 40 -25.18 -11.40 24.00
N LYS A 41 -24.28 -11.56 24.98
CA LYS A 41 -24.41 -10.94 26.31
C LYS A 41 -24.39 -9.41 26.25
N THR A 42 -23.53 -8.82 25.44
CA THR A 42 -23.48 -7.35 25.29
C THR A 42 -24.69 -6.78 24.55
N LYS A 43 -25.30 -7.54 23.62
CA LYS A 43 -26.52 -7.15 22.90
C LYS A 43 -27.82 -7.37 23.71
N GLY A 44 -27.85 -8.35 24.62
CA GLY A 44 -29.03 -8.64 25.46
C GLY A 44 -29.19 -7.74 26.69
N GLY A 45 -28.20 -6.90 27.01
CA GLY A 45 -28.21 -6.00 28.18
C GLY A 45 -28.97 -4.68 28.00
N GLN A 46 -29.45 -4.35 26.80
CA GLN A 46 -30.32 -3.19 26.54
C GLN A 46 -31.78 -3.62 26.35
N ALA A 47 -32.35 -4.33 27.32
CA ALA A 47 -33.77 -4.62 27.36
C ALA A 47 -34.34 -4.18 28.72
N GLY A 48 -34.40 -2.87 28.91
CA GLY A 48 -35.10 -2.24 30.02
C GLY A 48 -35.78 -0.96 29.53
N THR A 49 -37.10 -1.06 29.36
CA THR A 49 -38.18 -0.05 29.54
C THR A 49 -39.22 -0.07 28.41
N ASN A 50 -40.33 -0.75 28.69
CA ASN A 50 -41.73 -0.52 28.30
C ASN A 50 -42.04 0.52 27.20
N ARG A 51 -42.59 0.06 26.06
CA ARG A 51 -43.72 0.76 25.40
C ARG A 51 -44.44 -0.14 24.36
N PRO A 52 -45.80 -0.17 24.32
CA PRO A 52 -46.55 -0.98 23.36
C PRO A 52 -46.52 -0.40 21.93
N PRO A 53 -46.72 -1.22 20.88
CA PRO A 53 -46.61 -0.77 19.50
C PRO A 53 -47.86 0.01 19.10
N ARG A 54 -47.71 1.32 18.87
CA ARG A 54 -48.72 2.10 18.14
C ARG A 54 -48.39 2.04 16.65
N CYS A 55 -49.23 1.32 15.91
CA CYS A 55 -49.40 1.52 14.48
C CYS A 55 -49.49 3.01 14.15
N ARG A 56 -48.53 3.53 13.37
CA ARG A 56 -48.69 4.76 12.62
C ARG A 56 -48.41 4.47 11.16
N ARG A 57 -49.47 4.57 10.36
CA ARG A 57 -49.43 4.79 8.91
C ARG A 57 -48.74 6.14 8.63
N SER A 58 -48.19 6.27 7.41
CA SER A 58 -47.57 7.45 6.77
C SER A 58 -46.05 7.27 6.61
N GLY A 59 -45.43 7.42 5.43
CA GLY A 59 -45.88 7.99 4.17
C GLY A 59 -44.93 7.59 3.03
N GLY A 60 -45.31 7.96 1.81
CA GLY A 60 -44.78 7.46 0.55
C GLY A 60 -43.27 7.56 0.34
N ARG A 61 -42.76 6.57 -0.39
CA ARG A 61 -41.45 6.60 -1.06
C ARG A 61 -41.51 7.63 -2.19
N PRO A 62 -40.55 8.56 -2.31
CA PRO A 62 -40.11 9.02 -3.61
C PRO A 62 -39.01 8.06 -4.07
N GLU A 63 -39.38 7.15 -4.99
CA GLU A 63 -38.43 6.60 -5.95
C GLU A 63 -37.72 7.76 -6.67
N GLY A 64 -36.38 7.73 -6.77
CA GLY A 64 -35.68 8.51 -7.79
C GLY A 64 -34.53 9.42 -7.38
N ARG A 65 -33.96 9.33 -6.16
CA ARG A 65 -32.68 10.01 -5.88
C ARG A 65 -31.54 9.00 -5.78
N PRO A 66 -30.58 8.97 -6.74
CA PRO A 66 -29.39 8.15 -6.58
C PRO A 66 -28.59 8.64 -5.36
N PRO A 67 -27.88 7.73 -4.66
CA PRO A 67 -27.09 8.08 -3.49
C PRO A 67 -26.08 9.19 -3.83
N PRO A 68 -25.69 10.02 -2.83
CA PRO A 68 -24.69 11.06 -3.05
C PRO A 68 -23.40 10.42 -3.58
N ARG A 69 -22.99 10.82 -4.78
CA ARG A 69 -21.79 10.29 -5.44
C ARG A 69 -20.55 10.74 -4.66
N ASN A 70 -19.72 9.79 -4.26
CA ASN A 70 -18.41 10.04 -3.66
C ASN A 70 -17.37 10.34 -4.75
N VAL A 71 -16.26 10.98 -4.35
CA VAL A 71 -15.12 11.26 -5.25
C VAL A 71 -14.58 9.98 -5.90
N PHE A 72 -14.65 8.86 -5.18
CA PHE A 72 -14.29 7.55 -5.70
C PHE A 72 -15.25 7.04 -6.77
N ASP A 73 -16.56 7.31 -6.66
CA ASP A 73 -17.53 6.94 -7.69
C ASP A 73 -17.26 7.70 -8.99
N PHE A 74 -16.90 8.99 -8.90
CA PHE A 74 -16.49 9.79 -10.05
C PHE A 74 -15.22 9.26 -10.71
N LEU A 75 -14.21 8.90 -9.92
CA LEU A 75 -12.97 8.31 -10.45
C LEU A 75 -13.23 6.94 -11.10
N ASN A 76 -14.08 6.12 -10.48
CA ASN A 76 -14.44 4.81 -11.00
C ASN A 76 -15.17 4.93 -12.33
N GLU A 77 -16.13 5.85 -12.46
CA GLU A 77 -16.80 6.13 -13.74
C GLU A 77 -15.79 6.58 -14.83
N LYS A 78 -14.85 7.47 -14.49
CA LYS A 78 -13.84 7.98 -15.44
C LYS A 78 -12.81 6.94 -15.88
N LEU A 79 -12.53 5.96 -15.04
CA LEU A 79 -11.63 4.85 -15.36
C LEU A 79 -12.37 3.74 -16.13
N GLN A 80 -13.64 3.48 -15.80
CA GLN A 80 -14.47 2.47 -16.46
C GLN A 80 -14.93 2.91 -17.85
N SER A 81 -15.16 4.21 -18.08
CA SER A 81 -15.56 4.75 -19.40
C SER A 81 -14.42 4.79 -20.43
N GLN A 82 -13.21 4.33 -20.10
CA GLN A 82 -12.09 4.19 -21.04
C GLN A 82 -11.93 2.76 -21.58
N ALA A 83 -12.84 1.85 -21.24
CA ALA A 83 -12.94 0.57 -21.96
C ALA A 83 -13.54 0.82 -23.35
N PRO A 84 -12.89 0.39 -24.45
CA PRO A 84 -13.28 0.78 -25.79
C PRO A 84 -14.41 -0.11 -26.31
N GLU A 85 -15.65 0.36 -26.19
CA GLU A 85 -16.69 -0.03 -27.14
C GLU A 85 -16.65 0.95 -28.32
N THR A 86 -16.16 0.43 -29.45
CA THR A 86 -16.34 0.86 -30.86
C THR A 86 -16.58 2.35 -31.18
N PRO A 87 -15.73 2.99 -32.01
CA PRO A 87 -15.83 4.41 -32.30
C PRO A 87 -16.84 4.70 -33.43
N ASP A 88 -17.90 5.43 -33.13
CA ASP A 88 -18.69 6.15 -34.14
C ASP A 88 -18.26 7.61 -34.22
N ALA A 89 -17.90 7.99 -35.44
CA ALA A 89 -18.00 9.29 -36.10
C ALA A 89 -17.80 10.58 -35.27
N GLY A 90 -16.65 11.23 -35.54
CA GLY A 90 -16.59 12.64 -35.92
C GLY A 90 -16.67 13.68 -34.80
N VAL A 91 -15.56 14.38 -34.56
CA VAL A 91 -15.37 15.81 -34.84
C VAL A 91 -13.91 16.12 -34.50
N ASP A 92 -13.07 16.14 -35.53
CA ASP A 92 -11.73 16.72 -35.45
C ASP A 92 -11.88 18.24 -35.35
N THR A 93 -11.56 18.80 -34.18
CA THR A 93 -11.30 20.24 -34.04
C THR A 93 -9.80 20.50 -34.18
N PRO A 94 -9.33 21.20 -35.23
CA PRO A 94 -7.93 21.54 -35.36
C PRO A 94 -7.69 22.84 -34.57
N GLY A 95 -7.48 22.74 -33.26
CA GLY A 95 -7.48 23.96 -32.45
C GLY A 95 -6.85 23.88 -31.08
N LYS A 96 -5.70 23.20 -30.90
CA LYS A 96 -4.91 23.34 -29.65
C LYS A 96 -3.45 22.85 -29.68
N ARG A 97 -2.77 22.86 -30.84
CA ARG A 97 -1.44 22.22 -30.95
C ARG A 97 -0.26 22.90 -30.22
N ASN A 98 -0.45 24.05 -29.56
CA ASN A 98 0.68 24.79 -28.98
C ASN A 98 0.76 24.76 -27.44
N LYS A 99 -0.28 24.33 -26.71
CA LYS A 99 -0.24 24.30 -25.23
C LYS A 99 0.19 22.94 -24.67
N ASP A 100 -0.05 21.87 -25.41
CA ASP A 100 0.20 20.50 -24.95
C ASP A 100 1.69 20.11 -25.01
N MET A 101 2.47 20.73 -25.90
CA MET A 101 3.92 20.49 -26.00
C MET A 101 4.69 20.98 -24.75
N TYR A 102 4.29 22.13 -24.18
CA TYR A 102 4.93 22.66 -22.97
C TYR A 102 4.66 21.79 -21.73
N HIS A 103 3.47 21.18 -21.64
CA HIS A 103 3.15 20.24 -20.56
C HIS A 103 3.80 18.87 -20.76
N ALA A 104 3.99 18.41 -22.01
CA ALA A 104 4.69 17.17 -22.32
C ALA A 104 6.14 17.15 -21.80
N SER A 105 6.85 18.28 -21.88
CA SER A 105 8.22 18.38 -21.33
C SER A 105 8.27 18.35 -19.80
N LYS A 106 7.25 18.90 -19.13
CA LYS A 106 7.13 18.87 -17.66
C LYS A 106 6.75 17.47 -17.17
N SER A 107 5.82 16.80 -17.85
CA SER A 107 5.42 15.43 -17.52
C SER A 107 6.56 14.44 -17.78
N ALA A 108 7.36 14.62 -18.85
CA ALA A 108 8.53 13.80 -19.11
C ALA A 108 9.62 13.95 -18.03
N LYS A 109 9.87 15.16 -17.53
CA LYS A 109 10.81 15.39 -16.41
C LYS A 109 10.32 14.75 -15.11
N GLN A 110 9.03 14.88 -14.82
CA GLN A 110 8.42 14.22 -13.66
C GLN A 110 8.52 12.70 -13.78
N ALA A 111 8.26 12.13 -14.97
CA ALA A 111 8.40 10.71 -15.22
C ALA A 111 9.85 10.23 -15.00
N LEU A 112 10.86 10.97 -15.48
CA LEU A 112 12.27 10.67 -15.26
C LEU A 112 12.64 10.70 -13.77
N SER A 113 12.17 11.72 -13.04
CA SER A 113 12.40 11.84 -11.60
C SER A 113 11.75 10.70 -10.80
N LEU A 114 10.54 10.29 -11.18
CA LEU A 114 9.85 9.16 -10.56
C LEU A 114 10.58 7.85 -10.84
N GLN A 115 11.09 7.66 -12.05
CA GLN A 115 11.89 6.48 -12.40
C GLN A 115 13.18 6.41 -11.59
N LEU A 116 13.89 7.53 -11.43
CA LEU A 116 15.08 7.62 -10.58
C LEU A 116 14.77 7.19 -9.14
N PHE A 117 13.73 7.76 -8.54
CA PHE A 117 13.31 7.40 -7.18
C PHE A 117 12.96 5.90 -7.06
N GLN A 118 12.23 5.35 -8.02
CA GLN A 118 11.90 3.93 -8.05
C GLN A 118 13.14 3.03 -8.21
N THR A 119 14.14 3.47 -8.99
CA THR A 119 15.40 2.74 -9.14
C THR A 119 16.22 2.77 -7.86
N GLU A 120 16.30 3.91 -7.18
CA GLU A 120 16.98 4.05 -5.88
C GLU A 120 16.32 3.16 -4.82
N GLU A 121 14.99 3.14 -4.74
CA GLU A 121 14.28 2.26 -3.80
C GLU A 121 14.58 0.77 -4.07
N LYS A 122 14.65 0.36 -5.34
CA LYS A 122 15.05 -1.01 -5.71
C LYS A 122 16.50 -1.29 -5.31
N ILE A 123 17.40 -0.33 -5.47
CA ILE A 123 18.80 -0.45 -5.03
C ILE A 123 18.87 -0.66 -3.52
N GLU A 124 18.16 0.15 -2.73
CA GLU A 124 18.14 -0.01 -1.27
C GLU A 124 17.59 -1.37 -0.83
N ARG A 125 16.49 -1.82 -1.45
CA ARG A 125 15.90 -3.14 -1.19
C ARG A 125 16.91 -4.26 -1.48
N THR A 126 17.55 -4.23 -2.65
CA THR A 126 18.57 -5.23 -3.01
C THR A 126 19.80 -5.17 -2.10
N GLN A 127 20.20 -4.00 -1.63
CA GLN A 127 21.27 -3.87 -0.63
C GLN A 127 20.89 -4.48 0.72
N ARG A 128 19.64 -4.29 1.17
CA ARG A 128 19.11 -4.94 2.37
C ARG A 128 19.10 -6.47 2.21
N ASP A 129 18.70 -6.96 1.04
CA ASP A 129 18.70 -8.39 0.74
C ASP A 129 20.12 -8.97 0.77
N ILE A 130 21.11 -8.28 0.18
CA ILE A 130 22.52 -8.69 0.24
C ILE A 130 23.01 -8.79 1.68
N ARG A 131 22.72 -7.79 2.53
CA ARG A 131 23.07 -7.82 3.95
C ARG A 131 22.42 -9.01 4.66
N GLY A 132 21.13 -9.26 4.41
CA GLY A 132 20.42 -10.40 4.97
C GLY A 132 20.99 -11.75 4.53
N ILE A 133 21.39 -11.89 3.27
CA ILE A 133 22.03 -13.11 2.75
C ILE A 133 23.42 -13.29 3.37
N GLN A 134 24.20 -12.21 3.52
CA GLN A 134 25.50 -12.26 4.19
C GLN A 134 25.37 -12.71 5.66
N GLU A 135 24.37 -12.20 6.39
CA GLU A 135 24.08 -12.67 7.75
C GLU A 135 23.61 -14.13 7.78
N ALA A 136 22.83 -14.57 6.80
CA ALA A 136 22.44 -15.97 6.70
C ALA A 136 23.66 -16.87 6.42
N LEU A 137 24.62 -16.42 5.60
CA LEU A 137 25.86 -17.13 5.35
C LEU A 137 26.73 -17.25 6.60
N THR A 138 26.86 -16.19 7.39
CA THR A 138 27.65 -16.23 8.63
C THR A 138 27.02 -17.17 9.67
N ARG A 139 25.68 -17.23 9.73
CA ARG A 139 24.94 -18.15 10.62
C ARG A 139 25.02 -19.62 10.19
N ASN A 140 25.03 -19.89 8.87
CA ASN A 140 25.04 -21.25 8.33
C ASN A 140 26.45 -21.80 8.06
N ALA A 141 27.49 -20.99 8.29
CA ALA A 141 28.88 -21.40 8.12
C ALA A 141 29.18 -22.70 8.89
N GLY A 142 29.62 -23.73 8.16
CA GLY A 142 30.06 -25.01 8.72
C GLY A 142 28.98 -26.04 9.05
N ARG A 143 27.68 -25.71 8.98
CA ARG A 143 26.59 -26.66 9.33
C ARG A 143 25.85 -27.24 8.13
N HIS A 144 25.61 -26.43 7.10
CA HIS A 144 24.73 -26.81 5.99
C HIS A 144 25.35 -26.46 4.64
N SER A 145 26.22 -27.35 4.11
CA SER A 145 26.97 -27.13 2.86
C SER A 145 26.08 -26.78 1.65
N MET A 146 24.98 -27.52 1.44
CA MET A 146 24.05 -27.23 0.35
C MET A 146 23.31 -25.89 0.53
N ALA A 147 22.93 -25.55 1.76
CA ALA A 147 22.27 -24.28 2.04
C ALA A 147 23.23 -23.10 1.84
N THR A 148 24.50 -23.25 2.22
CA THR A 148 25.53 -22.24 1.98
C THR A 148 25.81 -22.04 0.50
N ALA A 149 25.85 -23.11 -0.31
CA ALA A 149 26.05 -23.01 -1.76
C ALA A 149 24.90 -22.22 -2.43
N HIS A 150 23.65 -22.53 -2.09
CA HIS A 150 22.50 -21.81 -2.63
C HIS A 150 22.42 -20.35 -2.14
N LEU A 151 22.83 -20.07 -0.90
CA LEU A 151 22.92 -18.69 -0.40
C LEU A 151 24.03 -17.89 -1.13
N GLN A 152 25.15 -18.53 -1.48
CA GLN A 152 26.21 -17.92 -2.29
C GLN A 152 25.71 -17.61 -3.71
N GLU A 153 25.04 -18.55 -4.35
CA GLU A 153 24.42 -18.32 -5.68
C GLU A 153 23.44 -17.13 -5.64
N LYS A 154 22.57 -17.08 -4.62
CA LYS A 154 21.66 -15.96 -4.42
C LYS A 154 22.38 -14.63 -4.19
N LEU A 155 23.49 -14.64 -3.45
CA LEU A 155 24.31 -13.47 -3.21
C LEU A 155 24.90 -12.93 -4.51
N GLU A 156 25.48 -13.80 -5.34
CA GLU A 156 25.99 -13.42 -6.66
C GLU A 156 24.87 -12.86 -7.56
N GLY A 157 23.70 -13.52 -7.58
CA GLY A 157 22.54 -13.05 -8.33
C GLY A 157 22.09 -11.66 -7.88
N ALA A 158 22.01 -11.42 -6.56
CA ALA A 158 21.65 -10.13 -6.00
C ALA A 158 22.69 -9.04 -6.32
N GLN A 159 23.99 -9.37 -6.30
CA GLN A 159 25.07 -8.45 -6.67
C GLN A 159 25.01 -8.06 -8.15
N ARG A 160 24.79 -9.03 -9.06
CA ARG A 160 24.61 -8.77 -10.49
C ARG A 160 23.43 -7.83 -10.74
N LYS A 161 22.30 -8.09 -10.07
CA LYS A 161 21.11 -7.23 -10.14
C LYS A 161 21.37 -5.81 -9.63
N LEU A 162 22.10 -5.67 -8.52
CA LEU A 162 22.49 -4.37 -7.99
C LEU A 162 23.39 -3.61 -8.99
N GLY A 163 24.33 -4.29 -9.65
CA GLY A 163 25.14 -3.71 -10.72
C GLY A 163 24.30 -3.18 -11.88
N GLN A 164 23.30 -3.96 -12.33
CA GLN A 164 22.37 -3.55 -13.38
C GLN A 164 21.55 -2.31 -12.97
N LEU A 165 21.01 -2.29 -11.76
CA LEU A 165 20.23 -1.15 -11.25
C LEU A 165 21.08 0.12 -11.13
N ARG A 166 22.33 0.02 -10.65
CA ARG A 166 23.27 1.15 -10.61
C ARG A 166 23.62 1.67 -12.00
N ALA A 167 23.75 0.78 -12.98
CA ALA A 167 23.97 1.19 -14.37
C ALA A 167 22.74 1.95 -14.93
N GLN A 168 21.53 1.49 -14.62
CA GLN A 168 20.28 2.17 -14.98
C GLN A 168 20.19 3.56 -14.33
N GLU A 169 20.44 3.65 -13.03
CA GLU A 169 20.48 4.91 -12.28
C GLU A 169 21.47 5.91 -12.91
N ALA A 170 22.70 5.46 -13.19
CA ALA A 170 23.71 6.30 -13.83
C ALA A 170 23.29 6.78 -15.23
N GLY A 171 22.54 5.96 -15.98
CA GLY A 171 21.94 6.34 -17.26
C GLY A 171 20.92 7.46 -17.11
N LEU A 172 19.94 7.27 -16.22
CA LEU A 172 18.89 8.24 -15.94
C LEU A 172 19.45 9.57 -15.40
N GLN A 173 20.47 9.51 -14.53
CA GLN A 173 21.14 10.72 -14.04
C GLN A 173 21.85 11.49 -15.17
N ARG A 174 22.44 10.80 -16.16
CA ARG A 174 23.04 11.46 -17.32
C ARG A 174 21.97 12.15 -18.17
N GLU A 175 20.82 11.52 -18.37
CA GLU A 175 19.69 12.12 -19.08
C GLU A 175 19.16 13.36 -18.36
N GLN A 176 19.04 13.29 -17.03
CA GLN A 176 18.62 14.44 -16.22
C GLN A 176 19.61 15.60 -16.35
N ARG A 177 20.92 15.33 -16.24
CA ARG A 177 21.95 16.36 -16.43
C ARG A 177 21.90 17.00 -17.81
N LYS A 178 21.70 16.21 -18.88
CA LYS A 178 21.53 16.71 -20.25
C LYS A 178 20.32 17.64 -20.37
N ALA A 179 19.18 17.23 -19.79
CA ALA A 179 17.96 18.03 -19.80
C ALA A 179 18.12 19.35 -19.03
N ASP A 180 18.85 19.33 -17.91
CA ASP A 180 19.13 20.51 -17.10
C ASP A 180 20.11 21.46 -17.79
N THR A 181 21.14 20.93 -18.47
CA THR A 181 22.06 21.77 -19.26
C THR A 181 21.35 22.46 -20.42
N HIS A 182 20.46 21.75 -21.13
CA HIS A 182 19.68 22.36 -22.21
C HIS A 182 18.83 23.52 -21.69
N ARG A 183 18.17 23.33 -20.53
CA ARG A 183 17.34 24.36 -19.90
C ARG A 183 18.14 25.62 -19.56
N LYS A 184 19.31 25.48 -18.93
CA LYS A 184 20.19 26.61 -18.59
C LYS A 184 20.65 27.41 -19.82
N MET A 185 20.73 26.76 -20.97
CA MET A 185 21.12 27.38 -22.25
C MET A 185 19.93 27.96 -23.03
N THR A 186 18.68 27.68 -22.64
CA THR A 186 17.47 28.18 -23.35
C THR A 186 16.73 29.26 -22.58
N GLU A 187 16.95 29.40 -21.28
CA GLU A 187 16.42 30.51 -20.48
C GLU A 187 17.46 31.67 -20.50
N PHE A 188 17.27 32.64 -21.40
CA PHE A 188 17.97 33.93 -21.43
C PHE A 188 16.98 35.08 -21.24
#